data_AF-A0A2N2IX78-F1
#
_entry.id   AF-A0A2N2IX78-F1
#
_cell.length_a   1.000
_cell.length_b   1.000
_cell.length_c   1.000
_cell.angle_alpha   90.00
_cell.angle_beta   90.00
_cell.angle_gamma   90.00
#
_symmetry.space_group_name_H-M   'P 1'
#
loop_
_entity.id
_entity.type
_entity.pdbx_description
1 polymer ?
#
loop_
_entity_poly.entity_id
_entity_poly.type
_entity_poly.pdbx_seq_one_letter_code
_entity_poly.pdbx_strand_id
1 'polypeptide(L)'
;PNPDASVGFAMPTNASVPHHWKDAFGIRLGGDYVLLPGQFALRGGAFFQTEAQDPKYLHVDYIPSQMFGLHAGGTVRFGSLDLMVAYAHVFFKGLDNGGEGETLGLTGSAPTYRTEYPVNGGSNSSVVNAVSLGAAYTF
;
A
#
# COMPACT_ATOMS: atom_id res chain seq x y z
N PRO A 1 -22.57 -8.33 -44.43
CA PRO A 1 -22.21 -8.18 -43.01
C PRO A 1 -23.49 -8.19 -42.16
N ASN A 2 -23.73 -9.26 -41.42
CA ASN A 2 -24.94 -9.40 -40.61
C ASN A 2 -24.76 -8.60 -39.29
N PRO A 3 -25.56 -7.55 -39.02
CA PRO A 3 -25.50 -6.80 -37.76
C PRO A 3 -25.96 -7.61 -36.54
N ASP A 4 -26.56 -8.79 -36.75
CA ASP A 4 -27.06 -9.68 -35.69
C ASP A 4 -26.07 -10.81 -35.31
N ALA A 5 -24.83 -10.76 -35.79
CA ALA A 5 -23.76 -11.58 -35.24
C ALA A 5 -23.33 -10.98 -33.88
N SER A 6 -24.24 -11.00 -32.91
CA SER A 6 -23.85 -10.99 -31.51
C SER A 6 -22.93 -12.19 -31.32
N VAL A 7 -21.61 -11.95 -31.39
CA VAL A 7 -20.67 -12.84 -30.72
C VAL A 7 -21.18 -12.85 -29.30
N GLY A 8 -21.85 -13.94 -28.91
CA GLY A 8 -22.32 -14.14 -27.56
C GLY A 8 -21.08 -14.13 -26.69
N PHE A 9 -20.70 -12.94 -26.21
CA PHE A 9 -19.74 -12.78 -25.13
C PHE A 9 -20.43 -13.39 -23.94
N ALA A 10 -20.29 -14.71 -23.81
CA ALA A 10 -20.69 -15.43 -22.64
C ALA A 10 -19.82 -14.87 -21.53
N MET A 11 -20.40 -13.97 -20.74
CA MET A 11 -19.74 -13.41 -19.59
C MET A 11 -19.40 -14.57 -18.64
N PRO A 12 -18.19 -14.58 -18.06
CA PRO A 12 -17.86 -15.57 -17.04
C PRO A 12 -18.95 -15.56 -15.99
N THR A 13 -19.57 -16.71 -15.73
CA THR A 13 -20.56 -16.85 -14.64
C THR A 13 -19.94 -16.57 -13.27
N ASN A 14 -18.60 -16.65 -13.18
CA ASN A 14 -17.82 -16.27 -12.01
C ASN A 14 -16.53 -15.55 -12.44
N ALA A 15 -16.43 -14.26 -12.07
CA ALA A 15 -15.26 -13.40 -12.28
C ALA A 15 -14.37 -13.22 -11.03
N SER A 16 -14.50 -14.08 -10.01
CA SER A 16 -13.72 -13.95 -8.77
C SER A 16 -12.22 -14.10 -9.01
N VAL A 17 -11.42 -13.31 -8.31
CA VAL A 17 -9.95 -13.44 -8.29
C VAL A 17 -9.55 -13.68 -6.82
N PRO A 18 -8.95 -14.83 -6.48
CA PRO A 18 -8.58 -15.13 -5.11
C PRO A 18 -7.42 -14.24 -4.67
N HIS A 19 -7.55 -13.59 -3.51
CA HIS A 19 -6.54 -12.69 -2.98
C HIS A 19 -5.80 -13.24 -1.74
N HIS A 20 -6.41 -14.21 -1.03
CA HIS A 20 -5.86 -14.84 0.17
C HIS A 20 -5.25 -13.85 1.16
N TRP A 21 -5.98 -12.77 1.43
CA TRP A 21 -5.55 -11.81 2.44
C TRP A 21 -5.50 -12.48 3.81
N LYS A 22 -4.48 -12.12 4.56
CA LYS A 22 -4.28 -12.51 5.95
C LYS A 22 -4.34 -11.29 6.85
N ASP A 23 -4.63 -11.51 8.12
CA ASP A 23 -4.63 -10.45 9.11
C ASP A 23 -3.25 -9.80 9.20
N ALA A 24 -3.25 -8.47 9.33
CA ALA A 24 -2.05 -7.69 9.51
C ALA A 24 -2.10 -6.92 10.83
N PHE A 25 -0.96 -6.93 11.53
CA PHE A 25 -0.78 -6.21 12.79
C PHE A 25 0.26 -5.13 12.60
N GLY A 26 0.02 -3.97 13.22
CA GLY A 26 0.93 -2.84 13.15
C GLY A 26 1.16 -2.21 14.51
N ILE A 27 2.42 -1.86 14.78
CA ILE A 27 2.83 -1.11 15.97
C ILE A 27 3.46 0.21 15.55
N ARG A 28 3.19 1.25 16.35
CA ARG A 28 3.69 2.61 16.13
C ARG A 28 4.23 3.13 17.45
N LEU A 29 5.45 3.62 17.45
CA LEU A 29 6.10 4.23 18.61
C LEU A 29 6.72 5.55 18.18
N GLY A 30 6.43 6.60 18.92
CA GLY A 30 6.99 7.92 18.68
C GLY A 30 6.88 8.79 19.91
N GLY A 31 7.56 9.93 19.85
CA GLY A 31 7.59 10.88 20.93
C GLY A 31 7.91 12.30 20.45
N ASP A 32 7.60 13.22 21.35
CA ASP A 32 7.80 14.65 21.17
C ASP A 32 8.83 15.14 22.19
N TYR A 33 9.74 15.99 21.73
CA TYR A 33 10.71 16.65 22.57
C TYR A 33 10.63 18.17 22.37
N VAL A 34 10.30 18.89 23.44
CA VAL A 34 10.28 20.35 23.43
C VAL A 34 11.70 20.86 23.68
N LEU A 35 12.34 21.40 22.63
CA LEU A 35 13.69 21.96 22.78
C LEU A 35 13.65 23.35 23.40
N LEU A 36 12.72 24.18 22.93
CA LEU A 36 12.55 25.55 23.38
C LEU A 36 11.07 25.75 23.72
N PRO A 37 10.73 25.84 25.03
CA PRO A 37 9.36 26.08 25.45
C PRO A 37 8.76 27.29 24.76
N GLY A 38 7.60 27.12 24.13
CA GLY A 38 6.90 28.18 23.40
C GLY A 38 7.48 28.55 22.03
N GLN A 39 8.53 27.86 21.54
CA GLN A 39 9.18 28.20 20.26
C GLN A 39 9.42 26.99 19.36
N PHE A 40 9.93 25.89 19.90
CA PHE A 40 10.39 24.78 19.07
C PHE A 40 10.21 23.42 19.73
N ALA A 41 9.64 22.48 18.99
CA ALA A 41 9.52 21.08 19.36
C ALA A 41 9.93 20.18 18.19
N LEU A 42 10.56 19.06 18.50
CA LEU A 42 10.86 17.96 17.58
C LEU A 42 9.94 16.78 17.85
N ARG A 43 9.65 16.01 16.81
CA ARG A 43 8.89 14.77 16.86
C ARG A 43 9.61 13.70 16.07
N GLY A 44 9.68 12.50 16.62
CA GLY A 44 10.29 11.36 15.95
C GLY A 44 9.53 10.08 16.25
N GLY A 45 9.58 9.12 15.34
CA GLY A 45 9.00 7.82 15.59
C GLY A 45 9.26 6.84 14.47
N ALA A 46 8.83 5.61 14.75
CA ALA A 46 8.91 4.49 13.85
C ALA A 46 7.63 3.68 13.88
N PHE A 47 7.38 2.95 12.81
CA PHE A 47 6.30 1.98 12.76
C PHE A 47 6.72 0.72 12.03
N PHE A 48 6.03 -0.36 12.37
CA PHE A 48 6.15 -1.63 11.69
C PHE A 48 4.77 -2.20 11.47
N GLN A 49 4.53 -2.80 10.30
CA GLN A 49 3.31 -3.51 9.97
C GLN A 49 3.64 -4.83 9.27
N THR A 50 3.00 -5.92 9.68
CA THR A 50 3.15 -7.23 9.03
C THR A 50 2.49 -7.24 7.65
N GLU A 51 2.96 -8.16 6.82
CA GLU A 51 2.41 -8.43 5.49
C GLU A 51 0.95 -8.94 5.60
N ALA A 52 0.06 -8.45 4.73
CA ALA A 52 -1.34 -8.89 4.64
C ALA A 52 -1.63 -9.75 3.41
N GLN A 53 -0.64 -9.96 2.53
CA GLN A 53 -0.75 -10.76 1.31
C GLN A 53 0.01 -12.09 1.43
N ASP A 54 -0.38 -13.08 0.64
CA ASP A 54 0.48 -14.22 0.31
C ASP A 54 1.18 -13.91 -1.03
N PRO A 55 2.53 -13.98 -1.12
CA PRO A 55 3.26 -13.71 -2.37
C PRO A 55 2.78 -14.55 -3.56
N LYS A 56 2.23 -15.75 -3.32
CA LYS A 56 1.63 -16.60 -4.37
C LYS A 56 0.46 -15.93 -5.07
N TYR A 57 -0.24 -15.05 -4.38
CA TYR A 57 -1.37 -14.26 -4.87
C TYR A 57 -0.99 -12.78 -5.01
N LEU A 58 0.26 -12.48 -5.37
CA LEU A 58 0.72 -11.12 -5.68
C LEU A 58 -0.17 -10.48 -6.75
N HIS A 59 -0.51 -9.21 -6.59
CA HIS A 59 -1.25 -8.42 -7.59
C HIS A 59 -0.60 -7.04 -7.74
N VAL A 60 -0.82 -6.40 -8.89
CA VAL A 60 -0.22 -5.10 -9.22
C VAL A 60 -1.05 -3.92 -8.70
N ASP A 61 -2.33 -4.13 -8.44
CA ASP A 61 -3.29 -3.11 -7.99
C ASP A 61 -3.11 -2.74 -6.51
N TYR A 62 -2.84 -3.72 -5.66
CA TYR A 62 -2.64 -3.49 -4.23
C TYR A 62 -1.56 -4.43 -3.66
N ILE A 63 -0.61 -3.83 -2.95
CA ILE A 63 0.60 -4.51 -2.46
C ILE A 63 0.72 -4.31 -0.95
N PRO A 64 -0.07 -5.00 -0.12
CA PRO A 64 0.01 -4.90 1.33
C PRO A 64 1.17 -5.75 1.86
N SER A 65 2.38 -5.38 1.45
CA SER A 65 3.60 -5.99 1.95
C SER A 65 3.89 -5.56 3.39
N GLN A 66 4.76 -6.33 4.07
CA GLN A 66 5.34 -5.89 5.33
C GLN A 66 6.05 -4.55 5.11
N MET A 67 5.82 -3.60 6.02
CA MET A 67 6.43 -2.29 5.93
C MET A 67 6.99 -1.82 7.26
N PHE A 68 8.11 -1.11 7.18
CA PHE A 68 8.75 -0.42 8.29
C PHE A 68 8.95 1.03 7.88
N GLY A 69 8.59 1.97 8.74
CA GLY A 69 8.74 3.38 8.46
C GLY A 69 9.39 4.14 9.59
N LEU A 70 10.20 5.12 9.22
CA LEU A 70 10.79 6.11 10.10
C LEU A 70 10.18 7.47 9.77
N HIS A 71 9.90 8.27 10.79
CA HIS A 71 9.44 9.64 10.58
C HIS A 71 10.09 10.60 11.57
N ALA A 72 10.37 11.80 11.08
CA ALA A 72 10.89 12.90 11.87
C ALA A 72 10.20 14.20 11.44
N GLY A 73 9.98 15.09 12.38
CA GLY A 73 9.34 16.36 12.12
C GLY A 73 9.57 17.33 13.26
N GLY A 74 9.02 18.52 13.10
CA GLY A 74 9.11 19.56 14.10
C GLY A 74 8.01 20.58 13.96
N THR A 75 7.92 21.42 14.98
CA THR A 75 7.00 22.55 15.05
C THR A 75 7.77 23.77 15.47
N VAL A 76 7.63 24.86 14.71
CA VAL A 76 8.11 26.19 15.07
C VAL A 76 6.91 27.07 15.41
N ARG A 77 6.99 27.79 16.53
CA ARG A 77 5.91 28.62 17.05
C ARG A 77 6.26 30.10 16.99
N PHE A 78 5.33 30.89 16.49
CA PHE A 78 5.40 32.34 16.34
C PHE A 78 4.17 32.97 17.03
N GLY A 79 4.26 33.14 18.36
CA GLY A 79 3.13 33.63 19.15
C GLY A 79 1.93 32.69 19.08
N SER A 80 0.85 33.13 18.45
CA SER A 80 -0.37 32.34 18.24
C SER A 80 -0.30 31.36 17.07
N LEU A 81 0.75 31.41 16.23
CA LEU A 81 0.87 30.59 15.02
C LEU A 81 1.91 29.48 15.18
N ASP A 82 1.49 28.24 15.00
CA ASP A 82 2.36 27.07 14.95
C ASP A 82 2.51 26.59 13.51
N LEU A 83 3.75 26.44 13.02
CA LEU A 83 4.08 25.86 11.72
C LEU A 83 4.74 24.49 11.91
N MET A 84 4.30 23.49 11.16
CA MET A 84 4.69 22.10 11.31
C MET A 84 5.23 21.54 10.01
N VAL A 85 6.33 20.78 10.09
CA VAL A 85 6.88 20.02 8.97
C VAL A 85 7.25 18.62 9.45
N ALA A 86 6.99 17.61 8.62
CA ALA A 86 7.46 16.26 8.87
C ALA A 86 7.85 15.56 7.57
N TYR A 87 8.76 14.61 7.70
CA TYR A 87 9.18 13.69 6.66
C TYR A 87 9.09 12.26 7.17
N ALA A 88 8.62 11.36 6.33
CA ALA A 88 8.61 9.93 6.59
C ALA A 88 9.22 9.16 5.42
N HIS A 89 9.99 8.14 5.75
CA HIS A 89 10.53 7.18 4.81
C HIS A 89 10.02 5.78 5.18
N VAL A 90 9.40 5.10 4.23
CA VAL A 90 8.76 3.80 4.43
C VAL A 90 9.38 2.78 3.49
N PHE A 91 9.96 1.76 4.09
CA PHE A 91 10.51 0.59 3.42
C PHE A 91 9.43 -0.48 3.33
N PHE A 92 9.27 -1.07 2.15
CA PHE A 92 8.45 -2.26 1.95
C PHE A 92 9.35 -3.46 1.75
N LYS A 93 9.00 -4.59 2.37
CA LYS A 93 9.60 -5.87 2.02
C LYS A 93 9.20 -6.20 0.58
N GLY A 94 10.15 -6.64 -0.25
CA GLY A 94 9.80 -7.12 -1.57
C GLY A 94 8.93 -8.38 -1.48
N LEU A 95 7.89 -8.46 -2.29
CA LEU A 95 7.12 -9.69 -2.48
C LEU A 95 7.63 -10.36 -3.75
N ASP A 96 7.96 -11.65 -3.67
CA ASP A 96 8.48 -12.41 -4.80
C ASP A 96 7.95 -13.85 -4.69
N ASN A 97 7.37 -14.35 -5.78
CA ASN A 97 6.92 -15.74 -5.90
C ASN A 97 7.81 -16.58 -6.83
N GLY A 98 8.94 -16.04 -7.33
CA GLY A 98 9.87 -16.77 -8.19
C GLY A 98 9.29 -17.16 -9.55
N GLY A 99 8.17 -16.57 -9.95
CA GLY A 99 7.39 -16.98 -11.13
C GLY A 99 6.34 -18.05 -10.84
N GLU A 100 6.27 -18.59 -9.62
CA GLU A 100 5.32 -19.61 -9.19
C GLU A 100 4.07 -18.98 -8.55
N GLY A 101 3.44 -18.05 -9.27
CA GLY A 101 2.16 -17.47 -8.86
C GLY A 101 1.01 -18.48 -8.93
N GLU A 102 -0.10 -18.21 -8.22
CA GLU A 102 -1.30 -19.05 -8.20
C GLU A 102 -2.55 -18.33 -8.77
N THR A 103 -2.43 -17.08 -9.20
CA THR A 103 -3.57 -16.33 -9.76
C THR A 103 -3.74 -16.62 -11.25
N LEU A 104 -4.91 -17.14 -11.63
CA LEU A 104 -5.31 -17.32 -13.03
C LEU A 104 -6.06 -16.09 -13.57
N GLY A 105 -5.74 -15.69 -14.80
CA GLY A 105 -6.40 -14.57 -15.49
C GLY A 105 -7.80 -14.95 -15.98
N LEU A 106 -8.68 -13.96 -16.10
CA LEU A 106 -9.98 -14.13 -16.76
C LEU A 106 -9.81 -14.14 -18.29
N THR A 107 -10.51 -15.04 -18.97
CA THR A 107 -10.57 -15.10 -20.44
C THR A 107 -12.01 -15.18 -20.93
N GLY A 108 -12.26 -14.78 -22.18
CA GLY A 108 -13.58 -14.85 -22.83
C GLY A 108 -13.94 -16.25 -23.37
N SER A 109 -13.10 -17.26 -23.16
CA SER A 109 -13.29 -18.61 -23.71
C SER A 109 -13.90 -19.57 -22.69
N ALA A 110 -15.01 -20.21 -23.06
CA ALA A 110 -15.61 -21.33 -22.34
C ALA A 110 -14.70 -22.59 -22.39
N PRO A 111 -14.85 -23.55 -21.46
CA PRO A 111 -15.84 -23.62 -20.37
C PRO A 111 -15.39 -23.00 -19.04
N THR A 112 -14.08 -22.79 -18.83
CA THR A 112 -13.54 -22.34 -17.53
C THR A 112 -13.46 -20.82 -17.40
N TYR A 113 -13.40 -20.08 -18.51
CA TYR A 113 -13.17 -18.63 -18.52
C TYR A 113 -11.91 -18.21 -17.74
N ARG A 114 -10.92 -19.10 -17.62
CA ARG A 114 -9.61 -18.85 -16.97
C ARG A 114 -8.43 -19.22 -17.87
N THR A 115 -7.29 -18.58 -17.66
CA THR A 115 -6.02 -18.99 -18.26
C THR A 115 -5.58 -20.36 -17.72
N GLU A 116 -4.83 -21.13 -18.51
CA GLU A 116 -4.24 -22.41 -18.08
C GLU A 116 -2.98 -22.22 -17.23
N TYR A 117 -2.39 -21.03 -17.26
CA TYR A 117 -1.18 -20.67 -16.54
C TYR A 117 -1.41 -19.47 -15.62
N PRO A 118 -0.66 -19.36 -14.51
CA PRO A 118 -0.69 -18.20 -13.64
C PRO A 118 -0.25 -16.92 -14.37
N VAL A 119 -0.90 -15.81 -14.06
CA VAL A 119 -0.62 -14.50 -14.69
C VAL A 119 0.11 -13.53 -13.76
N ASN A 120 0.37 -13.93 -12.52
CA ASN A 120 0.96 -13.08 -11.48
C ASN A 120 2.37 -13.52 -11.05
N GLY A 121 3.07 -14.27 -11.90
CA GLY A 121 4.47 -14.61 -11.65
C GLY A 121 5.37 -13.36 -11.66
N GLY A 122 6.18 -13.18 -10.61
CA GLY A 122 7.17 -12.12 -10.53
C GLY A 122 7.39 -11.57 -9.13
N SER A 123 7.97 -10.37 -9.09
CA SER A 123 8.32 -9.67 -7.86
C SER A 123 7.89 -8.20 -7.86
N ASN A 124 7.71 -7.66 -6.67
CA ASN A 124 7.50 -6.23 -6.43
C ASN A 124 8.50 -5.70 -5.39
N SER A 125 8.99 -4.49 -5.62
CA SER A 125 9.72 -3.70 -4.65
C SER A 125 9.17 -2.28 -4.64
N SER A 126 8.99 -1.72 -3.45
CA SER A 126 8.37 -0.41 -3.25
C SER A 126 9.07 0.36 -2.13
N VAL A 127 9.14 1.68 -2.30
CA VAL A 127 9.57 2.62 -1.26
C VAL A 127 8.65 3.83 -1.31
N VAL A 128 8.28 4.37 -0.14
CA VAL A 128 7.46 5.57 -0.06
C VAL A 128 8.17 6.65 0.75
N ASN A 129 8.15 7.86 0.20
CA ASN A 129 8.60 9.08 0.88
C ASN A 129 7.38 9.99 1.04
N ALA A 130 7.13 10.46 2.25
CA ALA A 130 6.03 11.38 2.53
C ALA A 130 6.56 12.65 3.18
N VAL A 131 6.06 13.80 2.73
CA VAL A 131 6.29 15.10 3.35
C VAL A 131 4.95 15.64 3.82
N SER A 132 4.90 16.15 5.04
CA SER A 132 3.72 16.77 5.63
C SER A 132 4.02 18.21 6.02
N LEU A 133 3.09 19.11 5.73
CA LEU A 133 3.10 20.51 6.13
C LEU A 133 1.81 20.80 6.90
N GLY A 134 1.91 21.58 7.99
CA GLY A 134 0.76 21.94 8.81
C GLY A 134 0.90 23.34 9.39
N ALA A 135 -0.23 23.96 9.70
CA ALA A 135 -0.29 25.21 10.44
C ALA A 135 -1.47 25.15 11.43
N ALA A 136 -1.28 25.70 12.63
CA ALA A 136 -2.33 25.85 13.62
C ALA A 136 -2.28 27.27 14.20
N TYR A 137 -3.45 27.86 14.46
CA TYR A 137 -3.57 29.19 15.05
C TYR A 137 -4.41 29.12 16.32
N THR A 138 -3.93 29.73 17.39
CA THR A 138 -4.60 29.73 18.71
C THR A 138 -5.09 31.14 19.04
N PHE A 139 -6.39 31.27 19.33
CA PHE A 139 -7.09 32.52 19.66
C PHE A 139 -7.44 32.63 21.14
#